data_AF-A0A418ATQ6-F1
#
_entry.id   AF-A0A418ATQ6-F1
#
_cell.length_a   1.000
_cell.length_b   1.000
_cell.length_c   1.000
_cell.angle_alpha   90.00
_cell.angle_beta   90.00
_cell.angle_gamma   90.00
#
_symmetry.space_group_name_H-M   'P 1'
#
loop_
_entity.id
_entity.type
_entity.pdbx_description
1 polymer ?
#
loop_
_entity_poly.entity_id
_entity_poly.type
_entity_poly.pdbx_seq_one_letter_code
_entity_poly.pdbx_strand_id
1 'polypeptide(L)'
;MALEAENEGPLRRTKWERVVLDEGHLIKSKNTKMFKAASQLDATSRWVLSGTPITNKIDDLAALVSFLRYKPFDDVYWWNRSIGRPLKREEPDGIRIVKALMKDVALRRTKGMRQANGLPMVALPPCTVYSYPITLNSDERAKYDELETAAKRRIQQLLETNSFEKQYATVLEMMMRLRQTCDHLSLCPSHYLRKLLAGPDTQSEVNYSSESVQSLVEILQEAINSGEECAICMDPLKDA
;
A
#
# COMPACT_ATOMS: atom_id res chain seq x y z
N MET A 1 -18.39 -7.12 28.65
CA MET A 1 -17.15 -7.85 28.32
C MET A 1 -17.39 -9.36 28.09
N ALA A 2 -18.61 -9.80 27.73
CA ALA A 2 -18.97 -11.22 27.65
C ALA A 2 -19.86 -11.58 26.44
N LEU A 3 -19.84 -10.79 25.35
CA LEU A 3 -20.68 -11.02 24.16
C LEU A 3 -19.90 -11.22 22.84
N GLU A 4 -18.57 -11.17 22.85
CA GLU A 4 -17.75 -11.42 21.63
C GLU A 4 -17.14 -12.82 21.57
N ALA A 5 -17.32 -13.66 22.61
CA ALA A 5 -16.66 -14.96 22.72
C ALA A 5 -17.34 -16.08 21.90
N GLU A 6 -18.59 -15.93 21.48
CA GLU A 6 -19.36 -17.05 20.90
C GLU A 6 -19.09 -17.29 19.40
N ASN A 7 -18.46 -16.36 18.68
CA ASN A 7 -18.26 -16.47 17.23
C ASN A 7 -16.79 -16.48 16.78
N GLU A 8 -15.89 -17.01 17.61
CA GLU A 8 -14.52 -17.27 17.17
C GLU A 8 -14.49 -18.48 16.23
N GLY A 9 -14.21 -18.24 14.94
CA GLY A 9 -14.10 -19.29 13.92
C GLY A 9 -13.09 -20.39 14.32
N PRO A 10 -13.21 -21.59 13.73
CA PRO A 10 -12.48 -22.79 14.18
C PRO A 10 -10.97 -22.59 14.29
N LEU A 11 -10.38 -21.78 13.40
CA LEU A 11 -8.94 -21.49 13.39
C LEU A 11 -8.45 -20.74 14.64
N ARG A 12 -9.29 -19.91 15.28
CA ARG A 12 -8.93 -19.16 16.49
C ARG A 12 -9.03 -20.01 17.76
N ARG A 13 -9.91 -21.02 17.77
CA ARG A 13 -10.09 -21.96 18.90
C ARG A 13 -9.03 -23.06 18.94
N THR A 14 -8.34 -23.30 17.83
CA THR A 14 -7.25 -24.26 17.78
C THR A 14 -5.95 -23.63 18.26
N LYS A 15 -5.25 -24.32 19.17
CA LYS A 15 -3.88 -23.99 19.54
C LYS A 15 -2.93 -24.58 18.51
N TRP A 16 -2.23 -23.72 17.79
CA TRP A 16 -1.29 -24.12 16.76
C TRP A 16 0.12 -24.29 17.34
N GLU A 17 0.85 -25.30 16.88
CA GLU A 17 2.27 -25.36 17.21
C GLU A 17 3.07 -24.32 16.41
N ARG A 18 2.66 -24.06 15.18
CA ARG A 18 3.30 -23.08 14.29
C ARG A 18 2.30 -22.41 13.37
N VAL A 19 2.46 -21.10 13.20
CA VAL A 19 1.82 -20.32 12.12
C VAL A 19 2.91 -19.74 11.23
N VAL A 20 2.76 -19.92 9.92
CA VAL A 20 3.66 -19.39 8.90
C VAL A 20 2.85 -18.50 7.96
N LEU A 21 3.24 -17.23 7.84
CA LEU A 21 2.68 -16.33 6.85
C LEU A 21 3.59 -16.31 5.62
N ASP A 22 3.03 -16.67 4.48
CA ASP A 22 3.67 -16.42 3.19
C ASP A 22 3.28 -15.04 2.68
N GLU A 23 4.19 -14.39 1.95
CA GLU A 23 4.09 -12.98 1.57
C GLU A 23 3.67 -12.05 2.72
N GLY A 24 4.37 -12.13 3.84
CA GLY A 24 3.99 -11.42 5.07
C GLY A 24 3.86 -9.90 4.96
N HIS A 25 4.36 -9.29 3.88
CA HIS A 25 4.11 -7.88 3.60
C HIS A 25 2.60 -7.56 3.43
N LEU A 26 1.73 -8.55 3.23
CA LEU A 26 0.28 -8.41 3.24
C LEU A 26 -0.29 -7.96 4.60
N ILE A 27 0.39 -8.25 5.72
CA ILE A 27 -0.04 -7.85 7.07
C ILE A 27 0.73 -6.63 7.61
N LYS A 28 1.30 -5.81 6.73
CA LYS A 28 2.14 -4.62 7.06
C LYS A 28 1.47 -3.55 7.95
N SER A 29 0.15 -3.60 8.15
CA SER A 29 -0.58 -2.60 8.94
C SER A 29 -1.36 -3.25 10.08
N LYS A 30 -1.07 -2.84 11.32
CA LYS A 30 -1.73 -3.39 12.53
C LYS A 30 -3.24 -3.13 12.58
N ASN A 31 -3.73 -2.18 11.79
CA ASN A 31 -5.13 -1.75 11.82
C ASN A 31 -6.04 -2.63 10.95
N THR A 32 -5.47 -3.40 10.00
CA THR A 32 -6.24 -4.21 9.05
C THR A 32 -6.88 -5.42 9.73
N LYS A 33 -8.02 -5.87 9.22
CA LYS A 33 -8.64 -7.13 9.70
C LYS A 33 -7.73 -8.32 9.49
N MET A 34 -6.98 -8.35 8.39
CA MET A 34 -6.03 -9.43 8.09
C MET A 34 -4.95 -9.55 9.17
N PHE A 35 -4.33 -8.43 9.57
CA PHE A 35 -3.36 -8.43 10.66
C PHE A 35 -3.97 -8.89 11.98
N LYS A 36 -5.15 -8.35 12.34
CA LYS A 36 -5.84 -8.68 13.58
C LYS A 36 -6.19 -10.18 13.63
N ALA A 37 -6.76 -10.71 12.56
CA ALA A 37 -7.10 -12.12 12.44
C ALA A 37 -5.88 -13.02 12.56
N ALA A 38 -4.80 -12.74 11.83
CA ALA A 38 -3.57 -13.52 11.88
C ALA A 38 -2.87 -13.46 13.25
N SER A 39 -2.83 -12.28 13.87
CA SER A 39 -2.18 -12.08 15.18
C SER A 39 -2.93 -12.72 16.34
N GLN A 40 -4.25 -12.87 16.21
CA GLN A 40 -5.12 -13.51 17.21
C GLN A 40 -5.09 -15.04 17.21
N LEU A 41 -4.55 -15.70 16.16
CA LEU A 41 -4.35 -17.15 16.18
C LEU A 41 -3.47 -17.52 17.37
N ASP A 42 -3.83 -18.53 18.16
CA ASP A 42 -2.97 -19.00 19.26
C ASP A 42 -1.88 -19.91 18.69
N ALA A 43 -0.61 -19.56 18.90
CA ALA A 43 0.52 -20.26 18.28
C ALA A 43 1.79 -20.21 19.14
N THR A 44 2.46 -21.36 19.31
CA THR A 44 3.76 -21.47 20.00
C THR A 44 4.87 -20.79 19.18
N SER A 45 4.97 -21.13 17.89
CA SER A 45 5.98 -20.59 16.96
C SER A 45 5.34 -19.76 15.85
N ARG A 46 5.99 -18.66 15.45
CA ARG A 46 5.50 -17.78 14.38
C ARG A 46 6.59 -17.46 13.39
N TRP A 47 6.27 -17.58 12.11
CA TRP A 47 7.21 -17.33 11.01
C TRP A 47 6.57 -16.42 9.98
N VAL A 48 7.42 -15.58 9.39
CA VAL A 48 7.05 -14.72 8.27
C VAL A 48 8.02 -14.99 7.13
N LEU A 49 7.48 -15.36 5.98
CA LEU A 49 8.19 -15.48 4.72
C LEU A 49 7.79 -14.26 3.87
N SER A 50 8.77 -13.47 3.46
CA SER A 50 8.54 -12.31 2.58
C SER A 50 9.81 -11.95 1.85
N GLY A 51 9.72 -11.77 0.53
CA GLY A 51 10.82 -11.23 -0.27
C GLY A 51 11.08 -9.74 0.02
N THR A 52 10.02 -9.01 0.38
CA THR A 52 10.00 -7.55 0.56
C THR A 52 9.29 -7.18 1.86
N PRO A 53 9.91 -7.39 3.04
CA PRO A 53 9.26 -7.18 4.34
C PRO A 53 8.98 -5.70 4.66
N ILE A 54 9.65 -4.77 3.97
CA ILE A 54 9.42 -3.33 4.06
C ILE A 54 9.03 -2.87 2.66
N THR A 55 7.81 -2.33 2.51
CA THR A 55 7.28 -1.89 1.21
C THR A 55 7.32 -0.38 1.09
N ASN A 56 6.67 0.32 2.02
CA ASN A 56 6.46 1.76 1.93
C ASN A 56 7.14 2.50 3.09
N LYS A 57 6.98 2.01 4.32
CA LYS A 57 7.42 2.69 5.54
C LYS A 57 7.99 1.72 6.56
N ILE A 58 8.80 2.23 7.47
CA ILE A 58 9.40 1.38 8.52
C ILE A 58 8.34 0.74 9.43
N ASP A 59 7.17 1.38 9.58
CA ASP A 59 6.08 0.84 10.37
C ASP A 59 5.52 -0.49 9.83
N ASP A 60 5.79 -0.82 8.55
CA ASP A 60 5.52 -2.15 7.98
C ASP A 60 6.23 -3.24 8.80
N LEU A 61 7.48 -2.98 9.21
CA LEU A 61 8.27 -3.88 10.05
C LEU A 61 7.68 -3.97 11.47
N ALA A 62 7.07 -2.90 11.99
CA ALA A 62 6.42 -2.90 13.30
C ALA A 62 5.28 -3.91 13.38
N ALA A 63 4.50 -4.03 12.30
CA ALA A 63 3.45 -5.02 12.20
C ALA A 63 4.04 -6.43 12.20
N LEU A 64 5.05 -6.71 11.37
CA LEU A 64 5.70 -8.03 11.32
C LEU A 64 6.29 -8.45 12.67
N VAL A 65 7.01 -7.55 13.34
CA VAL A 65 7.63 -7.79 14.66
C VAL A 65 6.57 -8.06 15.73
N SER A 66 5.44 -7.37 15.66
CA SER A 66 4.29 -7.57 16.54
C SER A 66 3.60 -8.91 16.31
N PHE A 67 3.43 -9.32 15.04
CA PHE A 67 2.97 -10.66 14.72
C PHE A 67 3.92 -11.72 15.28
N LEU A 68 5.24 -11.54 15.13
CA LEU A 68 6.26 -12.44 15.69
C LEU A 68 6.32 -12.44 17.23
N ARG A 69 5.64 -11.50 17.91
CA ARG A 69 5.66 -11.31 19.38
C ARG A 69 7.06 -11.10 19.94
N TYR A 70 7.93 -10.39 19.19
CA TYR A 70 9.31 -10.13 19.61
C TYR A 70 9.40 -8.94 20.57
N LYS A 71 9.54 -9.22 21.86
CA LYS A 71 9.60 -8.20 22.91
C LYS A 71 10.93 -7.44 22.92
N PRO A 72 10.94 -6.15 23.27
CA PRO A 72 9.79 -5.31 23.64
C PRO A 72 9.08 -4.65 22.44
N PHE A 73 9.52 -4.95 21.22
CA PHE A 73 9.10 -4.24 20.00
C PHE A 73 7.75 -4.69 19.43
N ASP A 74 7.13 -5.71 20.04
CA ASP A 74 5.75 -6.09 19.79
C ASP A 74 4.76 -4.99 20.24
N ASP A 75 5.16 -4.19 21.25
CA ASP A 75 4.44 -3.02 21.73
C ASP A 75 4.75 -1.77 20.89
N VAL A 76 3.69 -1.06 20.49
CA VAL A 76 3.75 0.17 19.68
C VAL A 76 4.47 1.31 20.40
N TYR A 77 4.38 1.40 21.72
CA TYR A 77 5.07 2.41 22.52
C TYR A 77 6.59 2.25 22.41
N TRP A 78 7.10 1.04 22.64
CA TRP A 78 8.53 0.75 22.55
C TRP A 78 9.05 0.88 21.12
N TRP A 79 8.28 0.41 20.14
CA TRP A 79 8.60 0.63 18.74
C TRP A 79 8.78 2.11 18.41
N ASN A 80 7.78 2.94 18.74
CA ASN A 80 7.82 4.37 18.43
C ASN A 80 8.93 5.10 19.18
N ARG A 81 9.17 4.75 20.45
CA ARG A 81 10.21 5.39 21.26
C ARG A 81 11.61 5.06 20.74
N SER A 82 11.86 3.81 20.40
CA SER A 82 13.22 3.32 20.10
C SER A 82 13.58 3.31 18.61
N ILE A 83 12.58 3.20 17.72
CA ILE A 83 12.80 3.06 16.27
C ILE A 83 12.06 4.16 15.51
N GLY A 84 10.72 4.23 15.65
CA GLY A 84 9.88 5.09 14.82
C GLY A 84 10.21 6.58 14.92
N ARG A 85 10.29 7.15 16.13
CA ARG A 85 10.62 8.57 16.34
C ARG A 85 12.08 8.90 16.01
N PRO A 86 13.09 8.12 16.46
CA PRO A 86 14.47 8.36 16.06
C PRO A 86 14.69 8.36 14.54
N LEU A 87 14.07 7.43 13.81
CA LEU A 87 14.18 7.39 12.35
C LEU A 87 13.52 8.61 11.68
N LYS A 88 12.36 9.07 12.16
CA LYS A 88 11.71 10.29 11.66
C LYS A 88 12.52 11.56 11.92
N ARG A 89 13.38 11.54 12.93
CA ARG A 89 14.32 12.63 13.28
C ARG A 89 15.70 12.44 12.66
N GLU A 90 15.87 11.42 11.82
CA GLU A 90 17.15 11.06 11.19
C GLU A 90 18.27 10.81 12.21
N GLU A 91 17.92 10.37 13.41
CA GLU A 91 18.88 10.04 14.46
C GLU A 91 19.58 8.70 14.14
N PRO A 92 20.92 8.60 14.26
CA PRO A 92 21.68 7.38 13.93
C PRO A 92 21.23 6.13 14.71
N ASP A 93 20.73 6.34 15.93
CA ASP A 93 20.31 5.28 16.84
C ASP A 93 19.13 4.47 16.28
N GLY A 94 18.21 5.10 15.54
CA GLY A 94 17.07 4.40 14.93
C GLY A 94 17.50 3.34 13.94
N ILE A 95 18.44 3.67 13.04
CA ILE A 95 18.99 2.72 12.05
C ILE A 95 19.81 1.64 12.75
N ARG A 96 20.59 2.00 13.78
CA ARG A 96 21.38 1.04 14.56
C ARG A 96 20.50 -0.04 15.18
N ILE A 97 19.39 0.36 15.81
CA ILE A 97 18.46 -0.57 16.45
C ILE A 97 17.75 -1.44 15.42
N VAL A 98 17.30 -0.89 14.28
CA VAL A 98 16.70 -1.69 13.20
C VAL A 98 17.68 -2.73 12.66
N LYS A 99 18.95 -2.36 12.45
CA LYS A 99 19.98 -3.31 11.99
C LYS A 99 20.20 -4.44 13.00
N ALA A 100 20.27 -4.12 14.29
CA ALA A 100 20.40 -5.11 15.36
C ALA A 100 19.16 -6.04 15.41
N LEU A 101 17.96 -5.46 15.39
CA LEU A 101 16.71 -6.20 15.36
C LEU A 101 16.66 -7.16 14.18
N MET A 102 16.92 -6.68 12.96
CA MET A 102 16.91 -7.49 11.75
C MET A 102 17.97 -8.61 11.78
N LYS A 103 19.12 -8.38 12.42
CA LYS A 103 20.14 -9.42 12.60
C LYS A 103 19.64 -10.56 13.50
N ASP A 104 18.83 -10.25 14.50
CA ASP A 104 18.34 -11.23 15.48
C ASP A 104 17.09 -11.96 14.98
N VAL A 105 16.18 -11.28 14.27
CA VAL A 105 14.86 -11.84 13.91
C VAL A 105 14.76 -12.32 12.45
N ALA A 106 15.66 -11.90 11.57
CA ALA A 106 15.54 -12.19 10.14
C ALA A 106 16.75 -12.95 9.59
N LEU A 107 16.47 -14.02 8.84
CA LEU A 107 17.44 -14.67 7.97
C LEU A 107 17.24 -14.19 6.54
N ARG A 108 18.07 -13.25 6.09
CA ARG A 108 18.04 -12.74 4.71
C ARG A 108 19.25 -13.22 3.93
N ARG A 109 19.00 -13.88 2.81
CA ARG A 109 20.02 -14.27 1.82
C ARG A 109 19.76 -13.56 0.50
N THR A 110 20.80 -13.13 -0.20
CA THR A 110 20.67 -12.49 -1.51
C THR A 110 21.25 -13.38 -2.61
N LYS A 111 20.76 -13.20 -3.84
CA LYS A 111 21.22 -13.93 -5.04
C LYS A 111 22.74 -13.77 -5.29
N GLY A 112 23.33 -12.66 -4.82
CA GLY A 112 24.77 -12.39 -4.94
C GLY A 112 25.65 -13.01 -3.86
N MET A 113 25.08 -13.66 -2.83
CA MET A 113 25.88 -14.34 -1.81
C MET A 113 26.55 -15.58 -2.37
N ARG A 114 27.71 -15.93 -1.81
CA ARG A 114 28.45 -17.17 -2.11
C ARG A 114 28.28 -18.18 -0.99
N GLN A 115 28.31 -19.45 -1.36
CA GLN A 115 28.38 -20.57 -0.44
C GLN A 115 29.80 -20.69 0.16
N ALA A 116 29.96 -21.51 1.20
CA ALA A 116 31.26 -21.74 1.84
C ALA A 116 32.33 -22.33 0.89
N ASN A 117 31.90 -23.01 -0.16
CA ASN A 117 32.76 -23.56 -1.23
C ASN A 117 33.11 -22.53 -2.33
N GLY A 118 32.70 -21.27 -2.19
CA GLY A 118 32.95 -20.20 -3.15
C GLY A 118 31.97 -20.15 -4.35
N LEU A 119 31.09 -21.14 -4.51
CA LEU A 119 30.08 -21.16 -5.56
C LEU A 119 28.96 -20.13 -5.30
N PRO A 120 28.33 -19.57 -6.35
CA PRO A 120 27.17 -18.70 -6.17
C PRO A 120 26.03 -19.44 -5.46
N MET A 121 25.32 -18.75 -4.56
CA MET A 121 24.18 -19.34 -3.86
C MET A 121 23.06 -19.78 -4.83
N VAL A 122 22.89 -19.03 -5.92
CA VAL A 122 22.02 -19.39 -7.05
C VAL A 122 22.77 -19.07 -8.33
N ALA A 123 22.96 -20.08 -9.19
CA ALA A 123 23.55 -19.88 -10.52
C ALA A 123 22.50 -19.27 -11.45
N LEU A 124 22.47 -17.93 -11.51
CA LEU A 124 21.56 -17.19 -12.39
C LEU A 124 22.28 -16.81 -13.69
N PRO A 125 21.61 -16.92 -14.84
CA PRO A 125 22.11 -16.33 -16.08
C PRO A 125 22.17 -14.79 -15.95
N PRO A 126 22.96 -14.11 -16.79
CA PRO A 126 22.97 -12.65 -16.84
C PRO A 126 21.57 -12.12 -17.18
N CYS A 127 21.13 -11.09 -16.46
CA CYS A 127 19.92 -10.35 -16.77
C CYS A 127 20.30 -9.11 -17.60
N THR A 128 19.85 -9.06 -18.85
CA THR A 128 20.05 -7.90 -19.73
C THR A 128 18.74 -7.14 -19.84
N VAL A 129 18.77 -5.86 -19.45
CA VAL A 129 17.61 -4.97 -19.51
C VAL A 129 17.77 -4.05 -20.71
N TYR A 130 16.76 -4.03 -21.58
CA TYR A 130 16.71 -3.14 -22.74
C TYR A 130 15.61 -2.10 -22.52
N SER A 131 15.96 -0.82 -22.65
CA SER A 131 15.00 0.28 -22.59
C SER A 131 14.76 0.80 -24.00
N TYR A 132 13.53 0.65 -24.49
CA TYR A 132 13.12 1.14 -25.81
C TYR A 132 12.23 2.37 -25.64
N PRO A 133 12.73 3.59 -25.90
CA PRO A 133 11.87 4.76 -25.91
C PRO A 133 10.91 4.67 -27.09
N ILE A 134 9.62 4.71 -26.81
CA ILE A 134 8.56 4.69 -27.83
C ILE A 134 8.14 6.13 -28.11
N THR A 135 8.05 6.48 -29.39
CA THR A 135 7.54 7.77 -29.82
C THR A 135 6.07 7.61 -30.20
N LEU A 136 5.18 8.36 -29.55
CA LEU A 136 3.77 8.42 -29.92
C LEU A 136 3.62 8.93 -31.35
N ASN A 137 2.66 8.39 -32.09
CA ASN A 137 2.34 8.94 -33.41
C ASN A 137 1.73 10.35 -33.30
N SER A 138 1.57 11.06 -34.42
CA SER A 138 1.06 12.44 -34.43
C SER A 138 -0.28 12.60 -33.72
N ASP A 139 -1.18 11.64 -33.91
CA ASP A 139 -2.57 11.71 -33.43
C ASP A 139 -2.65 11.39 -31.93
N GLU A 140 -1.90 10.38 -31.49
CA GLU A 140 -1.72 10.04 -30.07
C GLU A 140 -1.05 11.18 -29.32
N ARG A 141 0.01 11.75 -29.90
CA ARG A 141 0.75 12.86 -29.31
C ARG A 141 -0.14 14.09 -29.15
N ALA A 142 -0.92 14.44 -30.17
CA ALA A 142 -1.85 15.56 -30.10
C ALA A 142 -2.88 15.40 -28.98
N LYS A 143 -3.49 14.22 -28.86
CA LYS A 143 -4.46 13.92 -27.78
C LYS A 143 -3.81 13.89 -26.40
N TYR A 144 -2.59 13.34 -26.30
CA TYR A 144 -1.83 13.34 -25.06
C TYR A 144 -1.51 14.77 -24.62
N ASP A 145 -0.99 15.62 -25.51
CA ASP A 145 -0.61 17.00 -25.22
C ASP A 145 -1.85 17.85 -24.84
N GLU A 146 -2.99 17.61 -25.48
CA GLU A 146 -4.26 18.26 -25.12
C GLU A 146 -4.69 17.90 -23.69
N LEU A 147 -4.66 16.61 -23.35
CA LEU A 147 -4.98 16.13 -22.00
C LEU A 147 -3.97 16.63 -20.95
N GLU A 148 -2.68 16.61 -21.28
CA GLU A 148 -1.61 17.07 -20.40
C GLU A 148 -1.73 18.57 -20.11
N THR A 149 -2.01 19.36 -21.15
CA THR A 149 -2.22 20.81 -21.02
C THR A 149 -3.41 21.10 -20.11
N ALA A 150 -4.52 20.41 -20.32
CA ALA A 150 -5.71 20.55 -19.49
C ALA A 150 -5.42 20.15 -18.03
N ALA A 151 -4.74 19.01 -17.81
CA ALA A 151 -4.37 18.52 -16.48
C ALA A 151 -3.46 19.50 -15.73
N LYS A 152 -2.44 20.05 -16.42
CA LYS A 152 -1.53 21.07 -15.85
C LYS A 152 -2.30 22.31 -15.41
N ARG A 153 -3.23 22.82 -16.22
CA ARG A 153 -4.08 23.97 -15.85
C ARG A 153 -4.91 23.68 -14.60
N ARG A 154 -5.53 22.49 -14.52
CA ARG A 154 -6.35 22.11 -13.36
C ARG A 154 -5.51 21.97 -12.08
N ILE A 155 -4.33 21.37 -12.17
CA ILE A 155 -3.39 21.25 -11.04
C ILE A 155 -2.92 22.64 -10.58
N GLN A 156 -2.60 23.54 -11.51
CA GLN A 156 -2.21 24.90 -11.18
C GLN A 156 -3.31 25.63 -10.38
N GLN A 157 -4.57 25.52 -10.79
CA GLN A 157 -5.71 26.06 -10.04
C GLN A 157 -5.83 25.47 -8.61
N LEU A 158 -5.50 24.19 -8.43
CA LEU A 158 -5.50 23.56 -7.10
C LEU A 158 -4.39 24.07 -6.18
N LEU A 159 -3.24 24.38 -6.76
CA LEU A 159 -2.12 24.98 -6.04
C LEU A 159 -2.47 26.41 -5.62
N GLU A 160 -3.07 27.21 -6.50
CA GLU A 160 -3.51 28.58 -6.22
C GLU A 160 -4.59 28.63 -5.13
N THR A 161 -5.51 27.66 -5.10
CA THR A 161 -6.58 27.56 -4.09
C THR A 161 -6.16 26.86 -2.80
N ASN A 162 -4.87 26.54 -2.65
CA ASN A 162 -4.28 25.80 -1.52
C ASN A 162 -5.07 24.53 -1.14
N SER A 163 -5.70 23.90 -2.13
CA SER A 163 -6.60 22.75 -1.97
C SER A 163 -5.98 21.46 -2.50
N PHE A 164 -4.68 21.48 -2.81
CA PHE A 164 -3.94 20.34 -3.34
C PHE A 164 -4.03 19.11 -2.43
N GLU A 165 -3.76 19.25 -1.12
CA GLU A 165 -3.80 18.15 -0.16
C GLU A 165 -5.20 17.53 -0.04
N LYS A 166 -6.25 18.37 -0.11
CA LYS A 166 -7.65 17.92 -0.06
C LYS A 166 -8.09 17.20 -1.33
N GLN A 167 -7.42 17.44 -2.46
CA GLN A 167 -7.77 16.88 -3.78
C GLN A 167 -6.66 16.01 -4.38
N TYR A 168 -5.81 15.41 -3.53
CA TYR A 168 -4.72 14.55 -3.97
C TYR A 168 -5.20 13.38 -4.85
N ALA A 169 -6.35 12.79 -4.52
CA ALA A 169 -6.99 11.75 -5.31
C ALA A 169 -7.28 12.20 -6.76
N THR A 170 -7.73 13.45 -6.94
CA THR A 170 -7.98 14.03 -8.26
C THR A 170 -6.69 14.18 -9.07
N VAL A 171 -5.58 14.53 -8.41
CA VAL A 171 -4.25 14.61 -9.06
C VAL A 171 -3.78 13.24 -9.51
N LEU A 172 -3.97 12.22 -8.66
CA LEU A 172 -3.65 10.84 -9.00
C LEU A 172 -4.54 10.31 -10.14
N GLU A 173 -5.82 10.67 -10.19
CA GLU A 173 -6.70 10.36 -11.33
C GLU A 173 -6.14 10.98 -12.62
N MET A 174 -5.79 12.27 -12.61
CA MET A 174 -5.21 12.96 -13.77
C MET A 174 -3.94 12.27 -14.27
N MET A 175 -3.01 11.93 -13.37
CA MET A 175 -1.79 11.19 -13.74
C MET A 175 -2.10 9.79 -14.27
N MET A 176 -3.05 9.07 -13.67
CA MET A 176 -3.49 7.77 -14.16
C MET A 176 -4.05 7.87 -15.57
N ARG A 177 -4.86 8.90 -15.89
CA ARG A 177 -5.38 9.11 -17.25
C ARG A 177 -4.28 9.38 -18.28
N LEU A 178 -3.25 10.14 -17.93
CA LEU A 178 -2.08 10.35 -18.79
C LEU A 178 -1.29 9.05 -19.01
N ARG A 179 -1.15 8.21 -17.97
CA ARG A 179 -0.51 6.89 -18.11
C ARG A 179 -1.32 5.97 -19.02
N GLN A 180 -2.64 5.99 -18.89
CA GLN A 180 -3.55 5.24 -19.76
C GLN A 180 -3.40 5.65 -21.23
N THR A 181 -3.26 6.94 -21.54
CA THR A 181 -3.07 7.39 -22.93
C THR A 181 -1.70 7.04 -23.50
N CYS A 182 -0.67 6.86 -22.66
CA CYS A 182 0.62 6.31 -23.08
C CYS A 182 0.54 4.82 -23.47
N ASP A 183 -0.35 4.06 -22.84
CA ASP A 183 -0.56 2.64 -23.16
C ASP A 183 -1.50 2.49 -24.38
N HIS A 184 -2.71 3.04 -24.30
CA HIS A 184 -3.67 3.08 -25.41
C HIS A 184 -4.78 4.12 -25.18
N LEU A 185 -5.10 4.92 -26.20
CA LEU A 185 -6.07 6.02 -26.08
C LEU A 185 -7.47 5.61 -25.58
N SER A 186 -7.91 4.39 -25.88
CA SER A 186 -9.23 3.88 -25.45
C SER A 186 -9.33 3.59 -23.96
N LEU A 187 -8.20 3.50 -23.24
CA LEU A 187 -8.20 3.27 -21.78
C LEU A 187 -8.60 4.55 -21.02
N CYS A 188 -8.43 5.71 -21.64
CA CYS A 188 -8.91 6.97 -21.10
C CYS A 188 -10.38 7.19 -21.53
N PRO A 189 -11.30 7.49 -20.59
CA PRO A 189 -12.70 7.74 -20.94
C PRO A 189 -12.82 8.90 -21.92
N SER A 190 -13.57 8.71 -23.01
CA SER A 190 -13.71 9.68 -24.10
C SER A 190 -14.25 11.05 -23.66
N HIS A 191 -15.03 11.09 -22.56
CA HIS A 191 -15.57 12.31 -21.99
C HIS A 191 -14.65 12.98 -20.97
N TYR A 192 -13.52 12.36 -20.58
CA TYR A 192 -12.67 12.84 -19.50
C TYR A 192 -12.05 14.20 -19.81
N LEU A 193 -11.58 14.39 -21.05
CA LEU A 193 -11.05 15.69 -21.48
C LEU A 193 -12.11 16.79 -21.36
N ARG A 194 -13.35 16.51 -21.77
CA ARG A 194 -14.47 17.46 -21.63
C ARG A 194 -14.74 17.77 -20.16
N LYS A 195 -14.79 16.75 -19.29
CA LYS A 195 -14.93 16.91 -17.83
C LYS A 195 -13.84 17.82 -17.26
N LEU A 196 -12.61 17.67 -17.75
CA LEU A 196 -11.48 18.44 -17.24
C LEU A 196 -11.49 19.90 -17.71
N LEU A 197 -11.95 20.14 -18.94
CA LEU A 197 -12.10 21.47 -19.52
C LEU A 197 -13.32 22.24 -18.97
N ALA A 198 -14.40 21.53 -18.62
CA ALA A 198 -15.58 22.13 -18.01
C ALA A 198 -15.31 22.77 -16.63
N GLY A 199 -14.14 22.49 -16.03
CA GLY A 199 -13.80 22.93 -14.68
C GLY A 199 -14.51 22.07 -13.64
N PRO A 200 -14.48 22.44 -12.35
CA PRO A 200 -15.33 21.81 -11.36
C PRO A 200 -16.79 22.08 -11.77
N ASP A 201 -17.46 21.07 -12.35
CA ASP A 201 -18.90 21.11 -12.54
C ASP A 201 -19.55 21.55 -11.22
N THR A 202 -20.33 22.63 -11.27
CA THR A 202 -21.64 22.66 -10.61
C THR A 202 -22.22 21.27 -10.80
N GLN A 203 -22.23 20.48 -9.73
CA GLN A 203 -22.87 19.18 -9.59
C GLN A 203 -23.60 18.80 -10.88
N SER A 204 -22.94 18.09 -11.80
CA SER A 204 -23.71 17.19 -12.63
C SER A 204 -24.37 16.29 -11.59
N GLU A 205 -25.64 16.54 -11.30
CA GLU A 205 -26.47 15.71 -10.43
C GLU A 205 -26.36 14.32 -11.02
N VAL A 206 -25.39 13.55 -10.53
CA VAL A 206 -25.47 12.11 -10.57
C VAL A 206 -26.81 11.86 -9.92
N ASN A 207 -27.80 11.45 -10.70
CA ASN A 207 -29.11 11.09 -10.16
C ASN A 207 -28.88 9.86 -9.29
N TYR A 208 -28.56 10.15 -8.04
CA TYR A 208 -28.45 9.23 -6.95
C TYR A 208 -29.87 8.73 -6.68
N SER A 209 -30.34 7.78 -7.49
CA SER A 209 -31.42 6.93 -7.02
C SER A 209 -31.00 6.40 -5.65
N SER A 210 -31.93 6.44 -4.69
CA SER A 210 -31.63 6.05 -3.30
C SER A 210 -31.00 4.66 -3.24
N GLU A 211 -31.40 3.74 -4.12
CA GLU A 211 -30.84 2.39 -4.25
C GLU A 211 -29.37 2.36 -4.67
N SER A 212 -28.95 3.18 -5.64
CA SER A 212 -27.56 3.18 -6.13
C SER A 212 -26.59 3.76 -5.09
N VAL A 213 -27.03 4.78 -4.36
CA VAL A 213 -26.25 5.32 -3.23
C VAL A 213 -26.20 4.34 -2.09
N GLN A 214 -27.33 3.71 -1.74
CA GLN A 214 -27.37 2.71 -0.67
C GLN A 214 -26.38 1.57 -0.96
N SER A 215 -26.38 1.07 -2.20
CA SER A 215 -25.46 0.01 -2.63
C SER A 215 -23.99 0.45 -2.57
N LEU A 216 -23.66 1.68 -3.00
CA LEU A 216 -22.30 2.21 -2.92
C LEU A 216 -21.84 2.44 -1.47
N VAL A 217 -22.74 2.92 -0.61
CA VAL A 217 -22.48 3.10 0.82
C VAL A 217 -22.28 1.75 1.50
N GLU A 218 -23.08 0.74 1.15
CA GLU A 218 -22.92 -0.63 1.65
C GLU A 218 -21.58 -1.22 1.22
N ILE A 219 -21.18 -1.07 -0.05
CA ILE A 219 -19.87 -1.53 -0.54
C ILE A 219 -18.73 -0.79 0.18
N LEU A 220 -18.84 0.53 0.36
CA LEU A 220 -17.83 1.32 1.06
C LEU A 220 -17.75 0.96 2.54
N GLN A 221 -18.88 0.75 3.21
CA GLN A 221 -18.93 0.28 4.59
C GLN A 221 -18.38 -1.13 4.70
N GLU A 222 -18.66 -2.01 3.73
CA GLU A 222 -18.08 -3.34 3.68
C GLU A 222 -16.57 -3.28 3.46
N ALA A 223 -16.06 -2.38 2.62
CA ALA A 223 -14.64 -2.16 2.39
C ALA A 223 -13.92 -1.55 3.62
N ILE A 224 -14.53 -0.56 4.27
CA ILE A 224 -14.04 0.03 5.53
C ILE A 224 -14.01 -1.03 6.62
N ASN A 225 -15.10 -1.79 6.74
CA ASN A 225 -15.18 -2.90 7.66
C ASN A 225 -14.11 -3.92 7.30
N SER A 226 -14.04 -4.42 6.07
CA SER A 226 -13.06 -5.42 5.59
C SER A 226 -11.61 -4.95 5.80
N GLY A 227 -11.41 -3.64 5.97
CA GLY A 227 -10.13 -3.02 6.23
C GLY A 227 -9.30 -2.96 4.95
N GLU A 228 -9.97 -2.83 3.81
CA GLU A 228 -9.35 -2.62 2.52
C GLU A 228 -8.55 -1.32 2.52
N GLU A 229 -7.36 -1.38 1.91
CA GLU A 229 -6.53 -0.21 1.68
C GLU A 229 -7.01 0.49 0.42
N CYS A 230 -7.02 1.81 0.43
CA CYS A 230 -7.32 2.58 -0.77
C CYS A 230 -6.33 2.20 -1.87
N ALA A 231 -6.80 1.70 -3.01
CA ALA A 231 -5.95 1.27 -4.12
C ALA A 231 -5.07 2.40 -4.72
N ILE A 232 -5.34 3.64 -4.31
CA ILE A 232 -4.67 4.84 -4.78
C ILE A 232 -3.56 5.26 -3.80
N CYS A 233 -3.85 5.41 -2.50
CA CYS A 233 -2.88 5.90 -1.50
C CYS A 233 -2.38 4.82 -0.53
N MET A 234 -2.92 3.61 -0.59
CA MET A 234 -2.59 2.47 0.28
C MET A 234 -2.81 2.74 1.78
N ASP A 235 -3.55 3.81 2.12
CA ASP A 235 -4.00 4.07 3.48
C ASP A 235 -5.28 3.28 3.80
N PRO A 236 -5.47 2.88 5.06
CA PRO A 236 -6.72 2.25 5.48
C PRO A 236 -7.89 3.22 5.29
N LEU A 237 -8.97 2.74 4.67
CA LEU A 237 -10.22 3.49 4.58
C LEU A 237 -10.73 3.74 6.01
N LYS A 238 -11.02 5.01 6.34
CA LYS A 238 -11.54 5.44 7.65
C LYS A 238 -12.91 6.07 7.43
N ASP A 239 -13.80 5.90 8.40
CA ASP A 239 -14.99 6.74 8.49
C ASP A 239 -14.56 8.20 8.69
N ALA A 240 -15.17 9.10 7.92
CA ALA A 240 -14.94 10.54 8.00
C ALA A 240 -15.61 11.16 9.23
#